data_AF-X1R489-F1
#
_entry.id   AF-X1R489-F1
#
_cell.length_a   1.000
_cell.length_b   1.000
_cell.length_c   1.000
_cell.angle_alpha   90.00
_cell.angle_beta   90.00
_cell.angle_gamma   90.00
#
_symmetry.space_group_name_H-M   'P 1'
#
loop_
_entity.id
_entity.type
_entity.pdbx_description
1 polymer ?
#
loop_
_entity_poly.entity_id
_entity_poly.type
_entity_poly.pdbx_seq_one_letter_code
_entity_poly.pdbx_strand_id
1 'polypeptide(L)'
;MPETGDSDFSWREFIRRNNNELVATAVEIMHTATLVHDDAIDNSAVRRGRPTINKVWDDDTAILLGDYLFAKAGELTAATQNLQVIKLLSQTLMTITGGELAQSFSSFNLEQTRQHYLHRIISKTASLFSLATESGAILSQVPGKSV
;
A
#
# COMPACT_ATOMS: atom_id res chain seq x y z
N MET A 1 -42.73 -8.03 28.37
CA MET A 1 -41.94 -7.26 27.38
C MET A 1 -40.75 -8.12 26.99
N PRO A 2 -40.51 -8.41 25.71
CA PRO A 2 -39.37 -9.23 25.31
C PRO A 2 -38.07 -8.42 25.33
N GLU A 3 -37.01 -9.08 25.74
CA GLU A 3 -35.63 -8.57 25.77
C GLU A 3 -35.10 -8.36 24.34
N THR A 4 -34.58 -7.17 24.06
CA THR A 4 -33.86 -6.90 22.81
C THR A 4 -32.43 -7.42 22.95
N GLY A 5 -32.19 -8.61 22.39
CA GLY A 5 -30.84 -9.15 22.22
C GLY A 5 -30.03 -8.26 21.28
N ASP A 6 -29.06 -7.55 21.85
CA ASP A 6 -27.98 -6.93 21.09
C ASP A 6 -26.99 -8.04 20.75
N SER A 7 -26.94 -8.43 19.48
CA SER A 7 -26.00 -9.42 18.98
C SER A 7 -24.58 -8.87 19.07
N ASP A 8 -23.80 -9.44 19.98
CA ASP A 8 -22.40 -9.14 20.29
C ASP A 8 -21.49 -9.33 19.05
N PHE A 9 -21.44 -8.33 18.16
CA PHE A 9 -20.47 -8.29 17.07
C PHE A 9 -19.11 -7.91 17.62
N SER A 10 -18.33 -8.93 17.97
CA SER A 10 -16.94 -8.75 18.38
C SER A 10 -16.09 -8.38 17.16
N TRP A 11 -15.82 -7.09 17.01
CA TRP A 11 -14.84 -6.56 16.05
C TRP A 11 -13.50 -7.31 16.11
N ARG A 12 -13.09 -7.74 17.31
CA ARG A 12 -11.87 -8.55 17.52
C ARG A 12 -11.98 -9.94 16.90
N GLU A 13 -13.12 -10.60 17.02
CA GLU A 13 -13.32 -11.92 16.44
C GLU A 13 -13.52 -11.85 14.93
N PHE A 14 -14.19 -10.81 14.43
CA PHE A 14 -14.28 -10.53 12.99
C PHE A 14 -12.89 -10.31 12.37
N ILE A 15 -12.06 -9.45 12.97
CA ILE A 15 -10.68 -9.20 12.52
C ILE A 15 -9.88 -10.50 12.49
N ARG A 16 -9.94 -11.29 13.57
CA ARG A 16 -9.19 -12.55 13.69
C ARG A 16 -9.56 -13.58 12.63
N ARG A 17 -10.83 -13.59 12.17
CA ARG A 17 -11.30 -14.50 11.12
C ARG A 17 -10.97 -14.05 9.70
N ASN A 18 -10.60 -12.78 9.50
CA ASN A 18 -10.48 -12.16 8.19
C ASN A 18 -9.10 -11.49 7.97
N ASN A 19 -8.02 -12.10 8.45
CA ASN A 19 -6.66 -11.54 8.34
C ASN A 19 -6.23 -11.34 6.87
N ASN A 20 -6.63 -12.24 5.98
CA ASN A 20 -6.28 -12.13 4.56
C ASN A 20 -6.98 -10.94 3.90
N GLU A 21 -8.25 -10.72 4.23
CA GLU A 21 -9.06 -9.60 3.77
C GLU A 21 -8.51 -8.27 4.28
N LEU A 22 -8.05 -8.22 5.54
CA LEU A 22 -7.40 -7.05 6.12
C LEU A 22 -6.12 -6.68 5.38
N VAL A 23 -5.25 -7.65 5.10
CA VAL A 23 -4.03 -7.41 4.31
C VAL A 23 -4.35 -7.03 2.88
N ALA A 24 -5.28 -7.72 2.21
CA ALA A 24 -5.66 -7.39 0.85
C ALA A 24 -6.18 -5.94 0.76
N THR A 25 -6.99 -5.53 1.73
CA THR A 25 -7.48 -4.15 1.86
C THR A 25 -6.32 -3.18 2.12
N ALA A 26 -5.40 -3.52 3.02
CA ALA A 26 -4.25 -2.68 3.32
C ALA A 26 -3.34 -2.48 2.10
N VAL A 27 -3.10 -3.54 1.31
CA VAL A 27 -2.32 -3.49 0.06
C VAL A 27 -2.97 -2.56 -0.96
N GLU A 28 -4.29 -2.67 -1.17
CA GLU A 28 -5.00 -1.81 -2.13
C GLU A 28 -5.08 -0.35 -1.66
N ILE A 29 -5.22 -0.11 -0.35
CA ILE A 29 -5.14 1.24 0.22
C ILE A 29 -3.75 1.83 0.02
N MET A 30 -2.69 1.05 0.27
CA MET A 30 -1.31 1.48 0.02
C MET A 30 -1.08 1.76 -1.47
N HIS A 31 -1.60 0.91 -2.36
CA HIS A 31 -1.56 1.17 -3.80
C HIS A 31 -2.27 2.48 -4.16
N THR A 32 -3.47 2.69 -3.64
CA THR A 32 -4.24 3.90 -3.87
C THR A 32 -3.50 5.15 -3.39
N ALA A 33 -2.86 5.08 -2.22
CA ALA A 33 -2.00 6.14 -1.70
C ALA A 33 -0.87 6.51 -2.68
N THR A 34 -0.16 5.50 -3.21
CA THR A 34 0.90 5.73 -4.22
C THR A 34 0.36 6.40 -5.48
N LEU A 35 -0.85 6.06 -5.94
CA LEU A 35 -1.45 6.70 -7.12
C LEU A 35 -1.82 8.17 -6.86
N VAL A 36 -2.32 8.48 -5.67
CA VAL A 36 -2.67 9.86 -5.28
C VAL A 36 -1.41 10.71 -5.17
N HIS A 37 -0.34 10.19 -4.56
CA HIS A 37 0.95 10.86 -4.49
C HIS A 37 1.59 11.02 -5.87
N ASP A 38 1.62 9.98 -6.70
CA ASP A 38 2.12 10.04 -8.08
C ASP A 38 1.39 11.12 -8.89
N ASP A 39 0.05 11.21 -8.79
CA ASP A 39 -0.73 12.21 -9.52
C ASP A 39 -0.33 13.65 -9.14
N ALA A 40 -0.09 13.89 -7.84
CA ALA A 40 0.36 15.19 -7.33
C ALA A 40 1.81 15.49 -7.75
N ILE A 41 2.73 14.54 -7.56
CA ILE A 41 4.15 14.69 -7.91
C ILE A 41 4.33 14.94 -9.41
N ASP A 42 3.63 14.18 -10.24
CA ASP A 42 3.72 14.25 -11.70
C ASP A 42 2.84 15.36 -12.31
N ASN A 43 2.08 16.11 -11.50
CA ASN A 43 1.12 17.12 -11.95
C ASN A 43 0.09 16.55 -12.96
N SER A 44 -0.34 15.32 -12.75
CA SER A 44 -1.30 14.64 -13.62
C SER A 44 -2.68 15.29 -13.52
N ALA A 45 -3.30 15.63 -14.65
CA ALA A 45 -4.63 16.25 -14.67
C ALA A 45 -5.79 15.24 -14.67
N VAL A 46 -5.55 14.02 -15.17
CA VAL A 46 -6.58 13.01 -15.40
C VAL A 46 -6.03 11.61 -15.10
N ARG A 47 -6.83 10.80 -14.39
CA ARG A 47 -6.59 9.37 -14.18
C ARG A 47 -7.86 8.59 -14.54
N ARG A 48 -7.72 7.56 -15.38
CA ARG A 48 -8.84 6.72 -15.87
C ARG A 48 -10.02 7.55 -16.43
N GLY A 49 -9.71 8.63 -17.14
CA GLY A 49 -10.71 9.52 -17.77
C GLY A 49 -11.43 10.46 -16.82
N ARG A 50 -11.02 10.55 -15.55
CA ARG A 50 -11.60 11.48 -14.55
C ARG A 50 -10.52 12.42 -14.01
N PRO A 51 -10.88 13.65 -13.61
CA PRO A 51 -9.95 14.55 -12.93
C PRO A 51 -9.30 13.86 -11.71
N THR A 52 -8.00 14.07 -11.55
CA THR A 52 -7.23 13.60 -10.38
C THR A 52 -7.58 14.40 -9.13
N ILE A 53 -7.23 13.85 -7.96
CA ILE A 53 -7.50 14.49 -6.66
C ILE A 53 -6.86 15.87 -6.58
N ASN A 54 -5.59 15.99 -6.98
CA ASN A 54 -4.88 17.25 -6.98
C ASN A 54 -5.44 18.26 -8.00
N LYS A 55 -6.10 17.77 -9.06
CA LYS A 55 -6.80 18.65 -10.01
C LYS A 55 -8.15 19.16 -9.49
N VAL A 56 -8.84 18.37 -8.66
CA VAL A 56 -10.15 18.71 -8.11
C VAL A 56 -10.03 19.64 -6.90
N TRP A 57 -9.04 19.40 -6.04
CA TRP A 57 -8.78 20.19 -4.84
C TRP A 57 -7.48 20.99 -5.01
N ASP A 58 -6.35 20.42 -4.60
CA ASP A 58 -5.00 20.97 -4.77
C ASP A 58 -3.95 19.89 -4.43
N ASP A 59 -2.68 20.18 -4.72
CA ASP A 59 -1.57 19.24 -4.45
C ASP A 59 -1.41 18.96 -2.96
N ASP A 60 -1.56 19.97 -2.08
CA ASP A 60 -1.42 19.83 -0.63
C ASP A 60 -2.46 18.85 -0.05
N THR A 61 -3.71 18.96 -0.48
CA THR A 61 -4.80 18.06 -0.10
C THR A 61 -4.54 16.64 -0.59
N ALA A 62 -4.02 16.49 -1.82
CA ALA A 62 -3.67 15.18 -2.36
C ALA A 62 -2.53 14.52 -1.55
N ILE A 63 -1.51 15.27 -1.18
CA ILE A 63 -0.39 14.78 -0.35
C ILE A 63 -0.91 14.30 1.00
N LEU A 64 -1.69 15.12 1.70
CA LEU A 64 -2.27 14.78 3.01
C LEU A 64 -3.21 13.57 2.93
N LEU A 65 -3.99 13.45 1.85
CA LEU A 65 -4.85 12.29 1.63
C LEU A 65 -4.01 11.01 1.44
N GLY A 66 -2.93 11.07 0.65
CA GLY A 66 -2.02 9.94 0.48
C GLY A 66 -1.38 9.51 1.80
N ASP A 67 -0.94 10.46 2.64
CA ASP A 67 -0.38 10.19 3.97
C ASP A 67 -1.40 9.50 4.88
N TYR A 68 -2.64 9.99 4.87
CA TYR A 68 -3.74 9.38 5.61
C TYR A 68 -4.00 7.93 5.15
N LEU A 69 -4.01 7.68 3.84
CA LEU A 69 -4.18 6.35 3.29
C LEU A 69 -3.02 5.42 3.67
N PHE A 70 -1.76 5.89 3.65
CA PHE A 70 -0.63 5.10 4.16
C PHE A 70 -0.79 4.75 5.64
N ALA A 71 -1.19 5.70 6.48
CA ALA A 71 -1.46 5.45 7.89
C ALA A 71 -2.58 4.41 8.06
N LYS A 72 -3.64 4.49 7.24
CA LYS A 72 -4.75 3.52 7.27
C LYS A 72 -4.32 2.12 6.82
N ALA A 73 -3.49 2.00 5.79
CA ALA A 73 -2.91 0.71 5.39
C ALA A 73 -2.07 0.10 6.52
N GLY A 74 -1.27 0.92 7.21
CA GLY A 74 -0.51 0.50 8.39
C GLY A 74 -1.40 0.00 9.53
N GLU A 75 -2.49 0.72 9.83
CA GLU A 75 -3.45 0.34 10.87
C GLU A 75 -4.16 -0.99 10.56
N LEU A 76 -4.65 -1.17 9.33
CA LEU A 76 -5.25 -2.43 8.90
C LEU A 76 -4.27 -3.60 8.95
N THR A 77 -3.02 -3.35 8.56
CA THR A 77 -1.96 -4.36 8.64
C THR A 77 -1.64 -4.71 10.09
N ALA A 78 -1.58 -3.72 10.99
CA ALA A 78 -1.37 -3.95 12.41
C ALA A 78 -2.51 -4.75 13.06
N ALA A 79 -3.74 -4.59 12.57
CA ALA A 79 -4.91 -5.35 13.04
C ALA A 79 -4.77 -6.86 12.81
N THR A 80 -3.94 -7.30 11.86
CA THR A 80 -3.62 -8.73 11.65
C THR A 80 -2.89 -9.37 12.83
N GLN A 81 -2.28 -8.54 13.70
CA GLN A 81 -1.42 -8.93 14.81
C GLN A 81 -0.24 -9.82 14.38
N ASN A 82 0.14 -9.78 13.10
CA ASN A 82 1.25 -10.54 12.56
C ASN A 82 2.47 -9.62 12.33
N LEU A 83 3.48 -9.75 13.20
CA LEU A 83 4.69 -8.92 13.14
C LEU A 83 5.47 -9.07 11.83
N GLN A 84 5.43 -10.25 11.18
CA GLN A 84 6.12 -10.46 9.91
C GLN A 84 5.44 -9.65 8.79
N VAL A 85 4.11 -9.66 8.74
CA VAL A 85 3.35 -8.88 7.75
C VAL A 85 3.53 -7.37 7.99
N ILE A 86 3.50 -6.92 9.24
CA ILE A 86 3.74 -5.50 9.58
C ILE A 86 5.13 -5.05 9.10
N LYS A 87 6.16 -5.86 9.36
CA LYS A 87 7.52 -5.59 8.87
C LYS A 87 7.57 -5.56 7.35
N LEU A 88 6.98 -6.55 6.69
CA LEU A 88 6.97 -6.65 5.24
C LEU A 88 6.31 -5.43 4.59
N LEU A 89 5.14 -4.99 5.08
CA LEU A 89 4.48 -3.77 4.62
C LEU A 89 5.41 -2.55 4.77
N SER A 90 5.99 -2.35 5.95
CA SER A 90 6.86 -1.19 6.21
C SER A 90 8.10 -1.17 5.30
N GLN A 91 8.70 -2.34 5.04
CA GLN A 91 9.85 -2.49 4.15
C GLN A 91 9.48 -2.22 2.70
N THR A 92 8.31 -2.70 2.26
CA THR A 92 7.79 -2.42 0.92
C THR A 92 7.51 -0.93 0.75
N LEU A 93 6.88 -0.27 1.73
CA LEU A 93 6.64 1.18 1.69
C LEU A 93 7.96 1.98 1.59
N MET A 94 8.97 1.63 2.38
CA MET A 94 10.31 2.24 2.27
C MET A 94 10.96 1.99 0.90
N THR A 95 10.73 0.80 0.32
CA THR A 95 11.26 0.44 -1.01
C THR A 95 10.62 1.27 -2.12
N ILE A 96 9.29 1.45 -2.08
CA ILE A 96 8.54 2.24 -3.07
C ILE A 96 8.97 3.71 -2.98
N THR A 97 8.86 4.31 -1.79
CA THR A 97 9.17 5.73 -1.55
C THR A 97 10.66 6.03 -1.79
N GLY A 98 11.56 5.13 -1.43
CA GLY A 98 12.98 5.22 -1.77
C GLY A 98 13.24 5.17 -3.28
N GLY A 99 12.49 4.35 -4.01
CA GLY A 99 12.52 4.29 -5.48
C GLY A 99 12.00 5.57 -6.14
N GLU A 100 10.96 6.19 -5.58
CA GLU A 100 10.44 7.50 -6.02
C GLU A 100 11.45 8.62 -5.78
N LEU A 101 12.04 8.68 -4.58
CA LEU A 101 13.10 9.64 -4.27
C LEU A 101 14.29 9.51 -5.22
N ALA A 102 14.79 8.28 -5.43
CA ALA A 102 15.89 8.02 -6.35
C ALA A 102 15.53 8.40 -7.80
N GLN A 103 14.29 8.17 -8.23
CA GLN A 103 13.81 8.63 -9.53
C GLN A 103 13.82 10.16 -9.63
N SER A 104 13.35 10.86 -8.60
CA SER A 104 13.34 12.31 -8.54
C SER A 104 14.73 12.91 -8.76
N PHE A 105 15.75 12.40 -8.04
CA PHE A 105 17.15 12.85 -8.17
C PHE A 105 17.82 12.50 -9.51
N SER A 106 17.32 11.50 -10.23
CA SER A 106 17.90 11.02 -11.49
C SER A 106 17.10 11.41 -12.73
N SER A 107 16.11 12.29 -12.56
CA SER A 107 15.28 12.82 -13.64
C SER A 107 16.14 13.47 -14.73
N PHE A 108 15.77 13.26 -15.99
CA PHE A 108 16.46 13.79 -17.19
C PHE A 108 17.90 13.31 -17.42
N ASN A 109 18.37 12.29 -16.69
CA ASN A 109 19.65 11.65 -16.99
C ASN A 109 19.49 10.68 -18.18
N LEU A 110 20.19 10.94 -19.28
CA LEU A 110 20.19 10.10 -20.49
C LEU A 110 21.11 8.87 -20.36
N GLU A 111 22.04 8.87 -19.41
CA GLU A 111 23.00 7.77 -19.13
C GLU A 111 22.39 6.71 -18.19
N GLN A 112 21.11 6.38 -18.38
CA GLN A 112 20.40 5.41 -17.55
C GLN A 112 20.79 3.99 -17.94
N THR A 113 21.38 3.25 -17.00
CA THR A 113 21.73 1.84 -17.21
C THR A 113 20.48 0.96 -17.15
N ARG A 114 20.54 -0.22 -17.79
CA ARG A 114 19.51 -1.26 -17.64
C ARG A 114 19.28 -1.64 -16.17
N GLN A 115 20.33 -1.59 -15.35
CA GLN A 115 20.25 -1.90 -13.92
C GLN A 115 19.41 -0.85 -13.17
N HIS A 116 19.58 0.44 -13.46
CA HIS A 116 18.73 1.50 -12.88
C HIS A 116 17.27 1.34 -13.29
N TYR A 117 17.02 1.01 -14.55
CA TYR A 117 15.67 0.70 -15.02
C TYR A 117 15.05 -0.48 -14.25
N LEU A 118 15.77 -1.60 -14.11
CA LEU A 118 15.30 -2.77 -13.38
C LEU A 118 15.03 -2.46 -11.90
N HIS A 119 15.95 -1.73 -11.25
CA HIS A 119 15.75 -1.30 -9.87
C HIS A 119 14.45 -0.49 -9.72
N ARG A 120 14.20 0.47 -10.62
CA ARG A 120 13.00 1.30 -10.58
C ARG A 120 11.70 0.50 -10.72
N ILE A 121 11.60 -0.43 -11.68
CA ILE A 121 10.38 -1.25 -11.84
C ILE A 121 10.20 -2.23 -10.68
N ILE A 122 11.30 -2.73 -10.09
CA ILE A 122 11.24 -3.58 -8.91
C ILE A 122 10.72 -2.79 -7.72
N SER A 123 11.28 -1.60 -7.48
CA SER A 123 10.91 -0.78 -6.33
C SER A 123 9.50 -0.22 -6.42
N LYS A 124 9.11 0.35 -7.56
CA LYS A 124 7.81 1.02 -7.72
C LYS A 124 6.64 0.07 -7.95
N THR A 125 6.89 -1.09 -8.56
CA THR A 125 5.80 -1.98 -9.00
C THR A 125 5.92 -3.37 -8.39
N ALA A 126 7.03 -4.07 -8.60
CA ALA A 126 7.12 -5.48 -8.20
C ALA A 126 7.07 -5.69 -6.68
N SER A 127 7.60 -4.73 -5.90
CA SER A 127 7.60 -4.76 -4.43
C SER A 127 6.19 -4.91 -3.83
N LEU A 128 5.20 -4.22 -4.41
CA LEU A 128 3.81 -4.30 -3.98
C LEU A 128 3.19 -5.68 -4.27
N PHE A 129 3.50 -6.25 -5.44
CA PHE A 129 3.07 -7.61 -5.78
C PHE A 129 3.71 -8.65 -4.85
N SER A 130 5.00 -8.48 -4.52
CA SER A 130 5.71 -9.32 -3.55
C SER A 130 5.05 -9.25 -2.19
N LEU A 131 4.75 -8.04 -1.70
CA LEU A 131 4.02 -7.84 -0.45
C LEU A 131 2.68 -8.59 -0.45
N ALA A 132 1.90 -8.46 -1.52
CA ALA A 132 0.57 -9.07 -1.61
C ALA A 132 0.63 -10.60 -1.50
N THR A 133 1.52 -11.24 -2.27
CA THR A 133 1.61 -12.71 -2.32
C THR A 133 2.28 -13.28 -1.08
N GLU A 134 3.37 -12.66 -0.62
CA GLU A 134 4.12 -13.12 0.55
C GLU A 134 3.32 -12.95 1.84
N SER A 135 2.58 -11.85 2.00
CA SER A 135 1.70 -11.67 3.17
C SER A 135 0.61 -12.73 3.23
N GLY A 136 0.00 -13.09 2.09
CA GLY A 136 -0.99 -14.17 2.02
C GLY A 136 -0.40 -15.54 2.40
N ALA A 137 0.82 -15.82 1.96
CA ALA A 137 1.54 -17.04 2.33
C ALA A 137 1.87 -17.09 3.83
N ILE A 138 2.37 -15.98 4.40
CA ILE A 138 2.67 -15.85 5.83
C ILE A 138 1.42 -16.08 6.68
N LEU A 139 0.30 -15.46 6.32
CA LEU A 139 -0.96 -15.58 7.07
C LEU A 139 -1.60 -16.97 6.95
N SER A 140 -1.38 -17.65 5.83
CA SER A 140 -1.83 -19.02 5.61
C SER A 140 -0.92 -20.07 6.26
N GLN A 141 0.13 -19.65 6.99
CA GLN A 141 1.10 -20.52 7.66
C GLN A 141 1.74 -21.54 6.73
N VAL A 142 1.93 -21.18 5.46
CA VAL A 142 2.63 -22.03 4.50
C VAL A 142 4.08 -22.21 4.99
N PRO A 143 4.63 -23.44 5.00
CA PRO A 143 5.99 -23.68 5.45
C PRO A 143 6.99 -22.76 4.75
N GLY A 144 7.92 -22.19 5.53
CA GLY A 144 8.96 -21.31 5.03
C GLY A 144 10.00 -22.04 4.18
N LYS A 145 9.62 -22.40 2.94
CA LYS A 145 10.41 -22.49 1.70
C LYS A 145 9.74 -23.43 0.70
N SER A 146 9.48 -22.89 -0.50
CA SER A 146 9.68 -23.59 -1.77
C SER A 146 10.09 -22.52 -2.77
N VAL A 147 11.30 -22.71 -3.32
CA VAL A 147 12.12 -21.81 -4.15
C VAL A 147 13.04 -20.88 -3.35
#